data_AF-H1VZR5-F1
#
_entry.id   AF-H1VZR5-F1
#
_cell.length_a   1.000
_cell.length_b   1.000
_cell.length_c   1.000
_cell.angle_alpha   90.00
_cell.angle_beta   90.00
_cell.angle_gamma   90.00
#
_symmetry.space_group_name_H-M   'P 1'
#
loop_
_entity.id
_entity.type
_entity.pdbx_description
1 polymer ?
#
loop_
_entity_poly.entity_id
_entity_poly.type
_entity_poly.pdbx_seq_one_letter_code
_entity_poly.pdbx_strand_id
1 'polypeptide(L)'
;MHSFTLFVVILPAILSVCHGAAFSPPECVGDIKEFPNCEKADAIARKCSNLPKQETIKCFCTQDLLNAYVGCKGEFRQCALGNSFDSASDDQIALWQDTCGPYLPKDITTPVAPTATRTLDDDACKSAVESCAQLSQSITSCSSAYTKPAELTSCRCQESLVSLASACDVNGRQSCVGVMLTTSNIWEFRNCEAATSILQSSKVDHCELYQWGVND
;
A
#
# COMPACT_ATOMS: atom_id res chain seq x y z
N MET A 1 -53.58 26.27 19.66
CA MET A 1 -52.33 27.05 19.82
C MET A 1 -51.22 26.24 19.17
N HIS A 2 -50.70 26.75 18.06
CA HIS A 2 -49.59 26.16 17.31
C HIS A 2 -48.29 26.47 18.04
N SER A 3 -47.46 25.45 18.30
CA SER A 3 -46.06 25.65 18.66
C SER A 3 -45.21 24.78 17.74
N PHE A 4 -44.87 25.35 16.59
CA PHE A 4 -43.83 24.84 15.72
C PHE A 4 -42.49 25.18 16.37
N THR A 5 -41.88 24.21 17.04
CA THR A 5 -40.49 24.35 17.49
C THR A 5 -39.60 24.20 16.26
N LEU A 6 -39.13 25.32 15.74
CA LEU A 6 -38.07 25.39 14.72
C LEU A 6 -36.83 24.69 15.28
N PHE A 7 -36.59 23.44 14.89
CA PHE A 7 -35.25 22.87 14.92
C PHE A 7 -34.48 23.52 13.77
N VAL A 8 -33.84 24.66 14.08
CA VAL A 8 -32.75 25.19 13.26
C VAL A 8 -31.63 24.15 13.36
N VAL A 9 -31.62 23.18 12.44
CA VAL A 9 -30.48 22.32 12.21
C VAL A 9 -29.39 23.22 11.65
N ILE A 10 -28.54 23.70 12.56
CA ILE A 10 -27.31 24.42 12.26
C ILE A 10 -26.46 23.44 11.46
N LEU A 11 -26.49 23.58 10.13
CA LEU A 11 -25.72 22.78 9.17
C LEU A 11 -24.52 23.60 8.61
N PRO A 12 -23.54 24.08 9.41
CA PRO A 12 -22.38 24.79 8.90
C PRO A 12 -21.14 23.89 8.75
N ALA A 13 -21.25 22.57 8.93
CA ALA A 13 -20.10 21.67 8.85
C ALA A 13 -19.90 20.99 7.47
N ILE A 14 -20.73 21.28 6.45
CA ILE A 14 -20.61 20.65 5.12
C ILE A 14 -19.54 21.34 4.24
N LEU A 15 -19.02 22.50 4.66
CA LEU A 15 -18.10 23.32 3.86
C LEU A 15 -16.61 23.00 4.03
N SER A 16 -16.25 21.87 4.65
CA SER A 16 -14.83 21.47 4.80
C SER A 16 -14.55 20.05 4.31
N VAL A 17 -15.30 19.56 3.31
CA VAL A 17 -14.84 18.39 2.55
C VAL A 17 -13.59 18.83 1.79
N CYS A 18 -12.46 18.31 2.28
CA CYS A 18 -11.08 18.66 1.96
C CYS A 18 -10.87 19.00 0.48
N HIS A 19 -10.47 20.24 0.22
CA HIS A 19 -9.94 20.67 -1.06
C HIS A 19 -8.66 19.87 -1.34
N GLY A 20 -8.67 19.03 -2.38
CA GLY A 20 -7.50 18.65 -3.18
C GLY A 20 -6.34 17.89 -2.51
N ALA A 21 -6.40 17.58 -1.22
CA ALA A 21 -5.28 16.95 -0.50
C ALA A 21 -5.44 15.44 -0.24
N ALA A 22 -6.63 14.86 -0.44
CA ALA A 22 -6.91 13.49 0.04
C ALA A 22 -6.53 12.37 -0.94
N PHE A 23 -6.19 12.69 -2.20
CA PHE A 23 -6.22 11.69 -3.28
C PHE A 23 -4.98 11.61 -4.17
N SER A 24 -3.89 12.30 -3.82
CA SER A 24 -2.61 12.01 -4.46
C SER A 24 -1.88 10.99 -3.59
N PRO A 25 -1.83 9.71 -3.98
CA PRO A 25 -1.01 8.76 -3.25
C PRO A 25 0.46 9.22 -3.30
N PRO A 26 1.24 9.00 -2.22
CA PRO A 26 2.69 9.02 -2.34
C PRO A 26 3.13 7.99 -3.38
N GLU A 27 4.36 8.09 -3.89
CA GLU A 27 4.89 7.18 -4.93
C GLU A 27 4.37 5.74 -4.76
N CYS A 28 3.63 5.26 -5.76
CA CYS A 28 2.99 3.96 -5.67
C CYS A 28 4.02 2.84 -5.67
N VAL A 29 3.83 1.89 -4.76
CA VAL A 29 4.59 0.64 -4.72
C VAL A 29 4.09 -0.32 -5.80
N GLY A 30 2.79 -0.29 -6.11
CA GLY A 30 2.19 -1.06 -7.19
C GLY A 30 2.31 -0.43 -8.57
N ASP A 31 1.83 -1.18 -9.57
CA ASP A 31 2.03 -0.87 -10.99
C ASP A 31 1.11 0.21 -11.53
N ILE A 32 0.04 0.57 -10.81
CA ILE A 32 -0.91 1.59 -11.23
C ILE A 32 -0.22 2.97 -11.33
N LYS A 33 -0.50 3.71 -12.42
CA LYS A 33 0.08 5.03 -12.70
C LYS A 33 -0.94 6.16 -12.75
N GLU A 34 -2.22 5.81 -12.86
CA GLU A 34 -3.33 6.75 -13.01
C GLU A 34 -4.41 6.41 -11.99
N PHE A 35 -5.14 7.43 -11.53
CA PHE A 35 -6.19 7.29 -10.51
C PHE A 35 -7.52 7.81 -11.05
N PRO A 36 -8.04 7.26 -12.17
CA PRO A 36 -9.20 7.82 -12.84
C PRO A 36 -10.45 7.90 -11.96
N ASN A 37 -10.64 6.98 -11.00
CA ASN A 37 -11.77 7.05 -10.08
C ASN A 37 -11.56 8.12 -9.01
N CYS A 38 -10.35 8.25 -8.46
CA CYS A 38 -10.04 9.34 -7.53
C CYS A 38 -10.17 10.71 -8.22
N GLU A 39 -9.65 10.84 -9.44
CA GLU A 39 -9.77 12.05 -10.26
C GLU A 39 -11.24 12.37 -10.58
N LYS A 40 -12.05 11.35 -10.90
CA LYS A 40 -13.49 11.51 -11.11
C LYS A 40 -14.19 11.99 -9.83
N ALA A 41 -13.89 11.41 -8.67
CA ALA A 41 -14.48 11.81 -7.39
C ALA A 41 -14.15 13.28 -7.07
N ASP A 42 -12.89 13.66 -7.24
CA ASP A 42 -12.38 15.01 -7.01
C ASP A 42 -12.96 16.04 -8.01
N ALA A 43 -13.09 15.66 -9.29
CA ALA A 43 -13.75 16.49 -10.30
C ALA A 43 -15.23 16.73 -9.98
N ILE A 44 -15.96 15.69 -9.53
CA ILE A 44 -17.35 15.83 -9.09
C ILE A 44 -17.43 16.73 -7.85
N ALA A 45 -16.57 16.50 -6.85
CA ALA A 45 -16.54 17.32 -5.64
C ALA A 45 -16.34 18.80 -5.97
N ARG A 46 -15.31 19.14 -6.77
CA ARG A 46 -15.07 20.52 -7.22
C ARG A 46 -16.27 21.13 -7.95
N LYS A 47 -16.90 20.36 -8.85
CA LYS A 47 -18.06 20.82 -9.62
C LYS A 47 -19.25 21.13 -8.69
N CYS A 48 -19.46 20.30 -7.67
CA CYS A 48 -20.63 20.40 -6.81
C CYS A 48 -20.46 21.40 -5.64
N SER A 49 -19.23 21.68 -5.19
CA SER A 49 -18.95 22.50 -4.00
C SER A 49 -19.40 23.97 -4.08
N ASN A 50 -19.56 24.52 -5.29
CA ASN A 50 -19.95 25.92 -5.49
C ASN A 50 -21.46 26.11 -5.70
N LEU A 51 -22.26 25.05 -5.51
CA LEU A 51 -23.70 25.09 -5.76
C LEU A 51 -24.49 25.53 -4.51
N PRO A 52 -25.70 26.08 -4.68
CA PRO A 52 -26.65 26.22 -3.58
C PRO A 52 -26.93 24.87 -2.91
N LYS A 53 -27.29 24.88 -1.63
CA LYS A 53 -27.40 23.67 -0.78
C LYS A 53 -28.24 22.53 -1.39
N GLN A 54 -29.42 22.81 -1.95
CA GLN A 54 -30.24 21.76 -2.56
C GLN A 54 -29.64 21.21 -3.86
N GLU A 55 -29.03 22.08 -4.67
CA GLU A 55 -28.34 21.68 -5.90
C GLU A 55 -27.07 20.89 -5.60
N THR A 56 -26.40 21.20 -4.48
CA THR A 56 -25.26 20.46 -3.96
C THR A 56 -25.64 19.01 -3.66
N ILE A 57 -26.72 18.78 -2.89
CA ILE A 57 -27.21 17.43 -2.57
C ILE A 57 -27.49 16.65 -3.86
N LYS A 58 -28.22 17.25 -4.81
CA LYS A 58 -28.53 16.58 -6.08
C LYS A 58 -27.28 16.27 -6.92
N CYS A 59 -26.23 17.08 -6.81
CA CYS A 59 -24.98 16.91 -7.52
C CYS A 59 -24.08 15.83 -6.88
N PHE A 60 -23.97 15.82 -5.54
CA PHE A 60 -23.16 14.84 -4.80
C PHE A 60 -23.83 13.46 -4.70
N CYS A 61 -25.15 13.41 -4.48
CA CYS A 61 -25.87 12.18 -4.20
C CYS A 61 -26.22 11.42 -5.49
N THR A 62 -25.19 10.90 -6.15
CA THR A 62 -25.28 10.14 -7.39
C THR A 62 -24.54 8.81 -7.28
N GLN A 63 -25.05 7.79 -7.99
CA GLN A 63 -24.34 6.52 -8.15
C GLN A 63 -22.92 6.74 -8.70
N ASP A 64 -22.75 7.73 -9.58
CA ASP A 64 -21.46 8.06 -10.18
C ASP A 64 -20.40 8.47 -9.15
N LEU A 65 -20.77 9.24 -8.13
CA LEU A 65 -19.85 9.62 -7.07
C LEU A 65 -19.55 8.45 -6.13
N LEU A 66 -20.56 7.65 -5.77
CA LEU A 66 -20.34 6.43 -4.97
C LEU A 66 -19.40 5.46 -5.69
N ASN A 67 -19.61 5.24 -6.99
CA ASN A 67 -18.73 4.43 -7.83
C ASN A 67 -17.31 4.99 -7.85
N ALA A 68 -17.16 6.31 -7.94
CA ALA A 68 -15.85 6.95 -7.93
C ALA A 68 -15.14 6.78 -6.57
N TYR A 69 -15.84 6.92 -5.44
CA TYR A 69 -15.24 6.68 -4.11
C TYR A 69 -14.80 5.22 -3.93
N VAL A 70 -15.66 4.27 -4.29
CA VAL A 70 -15.35 2.84 -4.17
C VAL A 70 -14.27 2.41 -5.17
N GLY A 71 -14.28 2.95 -6.37
CA GLY A 71 -13.23 2.73 -7.37
C GLY A 71 -11.89 3.30 -6.89
N CYS A 72 -11.89 4.50 -6.34
CA CYS A 72 -10.69 5.15 -5.79
C CYS A 72 -10.09 4.35 -4.62
N LYS A 73 -10.92 3.78 -3.73
CA LYS A 73 -10.48 2.80 -2.73
C LYS A 73 -9.71 1.64 -3.37
N GLY A 74 -10.24 1.09 -4.47
CA GLY A 74 -9.57 0.04 -5.23
C GLY A 74 -8.23 0.47 -5.84
N GLU A 75 -8.15 1.69 -6.37
CA GLU A 75 -6.92 2.25 -6.92
C GLU A 75 -5.85 2.42 -5.85
N PHE A 76 -6.22 2.89 -4.64
CA PHE A 76 -5.31 2.92 -3.51
C PHE A 76 -4.82 1.54 -3.10
N ARG A 77 -5.70 0.53 -3.11
CA ARG A 77 -5.27 -0.85 -2.85
C ARG A 77 -4.27 -1.34 -3.88
N GLN A 78 -4.42 -0.98 -5.16
CA GLN A 78 -3.41 -1.29 -6.18
C GLN A 78 -2.10 -0.52 -5.96
N CYS A 79 -2.19 0.75 -5.57
CA CYS A 79 -1.02 1.61 -5.39
C CYS A 79 -0.19 1.21 -4.17
N ALA A 80 -0.87 1.04 -3.03
CA ALA A 80 -0.27 0.67 -1.76
C ALA A 80 -0.04 -0.84 -1.64
N LEU A 81 -0.61 -1.64 -2.55
CA LEU A 81 -0.60 -3.09 -2.51
C LEU A 81 -1.06 -3.60 -1.14
N GLY A 82 -2.23 -3.16 -0.70
CA GLY A 82 -2.74 -3.45 0.63
C GLY A 82 -3.93 -2.58 0.99
N ASN A 83 -4.40 -2.71 2.23
CA ASN A 83 -5.61 -2.04 2.70
C ASN A 83 -5.32 -0.81 3.57
N SER A 84 -4.10 -0.26 3.51
CA SER A 84 -3.63 0.80 4.42
C SER A 84 -4.46 2.08 4.36
N PHE A 85 -5.20 2.30 3.26
CA PHE A 85 -6.08 3.46 3.05
C PHE A 85 -7.57 3.11 3.11
N ASP A 86 -7.92 1.86 3.45
CA ASP A 86 -9.31 1.40 3.46
C ASP A 86 -10.14 2.17 4.48
N SER A 87 -9.63 2.38 5.69
CA SER A 87 -10.36 3.11 6.74
C SER A 87 -10.76 4.51 6.31
N ALA A 88 -9.82 5.28 5.73
CA ALA A 88 -10.10 6.64 5.27
C ALA A 88 -11.10 6.66 4.10
N SER A 89 -11.02 5.66 3.22
CA SER A 89 -11.97 5.51 2.11
C SER A 89 -13.37 5.12 2.61
N ASP A 90 -13.43 4.22 3.59
CA ASP A 90 -14.68 3.74 4.20
C ASP A 90 -15.38 4.84 4.99
N ASP A 91 -14.64 5.67 5.73
CA ASP A 91 -15.18 6.84 6.41
C ASP A 91 -15.83 7.82 5.40
N GLN A 92 -15.21 8.02 4.23
CA GLN A 92 -15.78 8.87 3.20
C GLN A 92 -17.01 8.27 2.51
N ILE A 93 -17.01 6.98 2.25
CA ILE A 93 -18.17 6.27 1.70
C ILE A 93 -19.32 6.31 2.71
N ALA A 94 -19.03 6.09 4.00
CA ALA A 94 -20.02 6.16 5.07
C ALA A 94 -20.61 7.58 5.19
N LEU A 95 -19.77 8.62 5.17
CA LEU A 95 -20.25 10.01 5.19
C LEU A 95 -21.14 10.33 3.99
N TRP A 96 -20.77 9.86 2.81
CA TRP A 96 -21.61 9.99 1.62
C TRP A 96 -22.95 9.27 1.79
N GLN A 97 -22.97 8.03 2.30
CA GLN A 97 -24.18 7.26 2.56
C GLN A 97 -25.09 7.96 3.57
N ASP A 98 -24.55 8.44 4.69
CA ASP A 98 -25.32 9.14 5.72
C ASP A 98 -25.93 10.44 5.19
N THR A 99 -25.19 11.17 4.35
CA THR A 99 -25.64 12.44 3.77
C THR A 99 -26.69 12.21 2.69
N CYS A 100 -26.48 11.20 1.84
CA CYS A 100 -27.25 11.00 0.63
C CYS A 100 -28.41 10.02 0.79
N GLY A 101 -28.33 9.07 1.72
CA GLY A 101 -29.33 8.01 1.94
C GLY A 101 -30.79 8.47 1.87
N PRO A 102 -31.18 9.57 2.55
CA PRO A 102 -32.55 10.09 2.48
C PRO A 102 -32.99 10.62 1.10
N TYR A 103 -32.06 10.92 0.21
CA TYR A 103 -32.26 11.53 -1.11
C TYR A 103 -31.99 10.56 -2.27
N LEU A 104 -31.43 9.39 -1.99
CA LEU A 104 -31.08 8.41 -3.00
C LEU A 104 -32.33 7.65 -3.48
N PRO A 105 -32.42 7.36 -4.78
CA PRO A 105 -33.44 6.46 -5.29
C PRO A 105 -33.17 5.02 -4.82
N LYS A 106 -34.21 4.19 -4.80
CA LYS A 106 -34.16 2.82 -4.26
C LYS A 106 -33.23 1.86 -5.02
N ASP A 107 -32.82 2.23 -6.22
CA ASP A 107 -32.01 1.44 -7.14
C ASP A 107 -30.50 1.71 -7.04
N ILE A 108 -30.06 2.54 -6.07
CA ILE A 108 -28.62 2.66 -5.78
C ILE A 108 -28.06 1.31 -5.37
N THR A 109 -26.96 0.94 -6.02
CA THR A 109 -26.21 -0.28 -5.71
C THR A 109 -24.92 0.09 -5.01
N THR A 110 -24.47 -0.75 -4.08
CA THR A 110 -23.14 -0.60 -3.46
C THR A 110 -22.14 -1.32 -4.35
N PRO A 111 -21.26 -0.61 -5.07
CA PRO A 111 -20.22 -1.25 -5.89
C PRO A 111 -19.18 -1.92 -4.98
N VAL A 112 -18.42 -2.85 -5.55
CA VAL A 112 -17.33 -3.55 -4.85
C VAL A 112 -15.99 -2.92 -5.29
N ALA A 113 -15.20 -2.48 -4.31
CA ALA A 113 -13.85 -1.97 -4.58
C ALA A 113 -12.95 -3.12 -5.05
N PRO A 114 -12.19 -2.95 -6.14
CA PRO A 114 -11.12 -3.88 -6.50
C PRO A 114 -10.19 -4.19 -5.31
N THR A 115 -9.75 -5.44 -5.20
CA THR A 115 -8.73 -5.87 -4.23
C THR A 115 -7.35 -5.69 -4.82
N ALA A 116 -6.34 -5.40 -4.00
CA ALA A 116 -4.95 -5.34 -4.44
C ALA A 116 -4.53 -6.61 -5.20
N THR A 117 -3.73 -6.49 -6.26
CA THR A 117 -3.17 -7.64 -7.01
C THR A 117 -2.25 -8.51 -6.15
N ARG A 118 -1.58 -7.89 -5.18
CA ARG A 118 -0.86 -8.53 -4.07
C ARG A 118 -0.95 -7.66 -2.83
N THR A 119 -0.73 -8.26 -1.67
CA THR A 119 -0.61 -7.52 -0.41
C THR A 119 0.85 -7.46 0.01
N LEU A 120 1.34 -6.30 0.42
CA LEU A 120 2.65 -6.13 1.04
C LEU A 120 2.67 -6.81 2.39
N ASP A 121 3.75 -7.53 2.65
CA ASP A 121 4.08 -7.99 3.99
C ASP A 121 4.88 -6.87 4.67
N ASP A 122 4.18 -5.97 5.35
CA ASP A 122 4.77 -4.80 5.99
C ASP A 122 5.84 -5.19 7.03
N ASP A 123 5.63 -6.29 7.75
CA ASP A 123 6.57 -6.79 8.76
C ASP A 123 7.82 -7.38 8.11
N ALA A 124 7.67 -8.17 7.04
CA ALA A 124 8.81 -8.64 6.25
C ALA A 124 9.58 -7.47 5.62
N CYS A 125 8.88 -6.43 5.18
CA CYS A 125 9.49 -5.24 4.62
C CYS A 125 10.31 -4.45 5.61
N LYS A 126 9.74 -4.21 6.79
CA LYS A 126 10.46 -3.55 7.88
C LYS A 126 11.70 -4.36 8.27
N SER A 127 11.55 -5.68 8.42
CA SER A 127 12.66 -6.59 8.75
C SER A 127 13.77 -6.57 7.68
N ALA A 128 13.40 -6.47 6.40
CA ALA A 128 14.35 -6.35 5.31
C ALA A 128 15.10 -5.01 5.34
N VAL A 129 14.41 -3.90 5.61
CA VAL A 129 15.04 -2.56 5.78
C VAL A 129 16.06 -2.58 6.91
N GLU A 130 15.72 -3.19 8.05
CA GLU A 130 16.63 -3.35 9.18
C GLU A 130 17.85 -4.23 8.80
N SER A 131 17.62 -5.32 8.07
CA SER A 131 18.69 -6.19 7.56
C SER A 131 19.62 -5.45 6.60
N CYS A 132 19.08 -4.60 5.72
CA CYS A 132 19.86 -3.76 4.82
C CYS A 132 20.74 -2.75 5.57
N ALA A 133 20.19 -2.13 6.62
CA ALA A 133 20.93 -1.18 7.45
C ALA A 133 22.10 -1.89 8.17
N GLN A 134 21.84 -3.07 8.75
CA GLN A 134 22.86 -3.88 9.42
C GLN A 134 23.93 -4.37 8.44
N LEU A 135 23.55 -4.77 7.23
CA LEU A 135 24.50 -5.16 6.18
C LEU A 135 25.43 -4.00 5.82
N SER A 136 24.86 -2.82 5.55
CA SER A 136 25.62 -1.61 5.20
C SER A 136 26.62 -1.24 6.30
N GLN A 137 26.19 -1.29 7.56
CA GLN A 137 27.05 -1.06 8.71
C GLN A 137 28.17 -2.10 8.77
N SER A 138 27.86 -3.38 8.59
CA SER A 138 28.84 -4.48 8.66
C SER A 138 29.88 -4.40 7.54
N ILE A 139 29.47 -4.07 6.31
CA ILE A 139 30.38 -3.84 5.18
C ILE A 139 31.31 -2.66 5.47
N THR A 140 30.77 -1.58 6.04
CA THR A 140 31.55 -0.42 6.45
C THR A 140 32.56 -0.80 7.53
N SER A 141 32.16 -1.58 8.54
CA SER A 141 33.04 -2.09 9.58
C SER A 141 34.16 -2.96 9.01
N CYS A 142 33.85 -3.91 8.12
CA CYS A 142 34.87 -4.71 7.42
C CYS A 142 35.88 -3.83 6.67
N SER A 143 35.39 -2.81 5.95
CA SER A 143 36.24 -1.91 5.17
C SER A 143 37.11 -1.01 6.05
N SER A 144 36.65 -0.68 7.26
CA SER A 144 37.42 0.10 8.23
C SER A 144 38.47 -0.73 8.97
N ALA A 145 38.19 -2.02 9.20
CA ALA A 145 39.06 -2.92 9.95
C ALA A 145 40.17 -3.52 9.07
N TYR A 146 39.90 -3.73 7.77
CA TYR A 146 40.81 -4.45 6.88
C TYR A 146 41.11 -3.65 5.62
N THR A 147 42.40 -3.46 5.33
CA THR A 147 42.88 -2.79 4.12
C THR A 147 43.38 -3.76 3.05
N LYS A 148 43.69 -5.01 3.43
CA LYS A 148 44.11 -6.04 2.47
C LYS A 148 42.89 -6.67 1.80
N PRO A 149 42.88 -6.82 0.47
CA PRO A 149 41.72 -7.37 -0.25
C PRO A 149 41.25 -8.74 0.25
N ALA A 150 42.15 -9.67 0.55
CA ALA A 150 41.79 -11.01 1.02
C ALA A 150 41.12 -11.00 2.41
N GLU A 151 41.58 -10.13 3.31
CA GLU A 151 41.02 -9.99 4.65
C GLU A 151 39.65 -9.30 4.59
N LEU A 152 39.49 -8.29 3.72
CA LEU A 152 38.22 -7.63 3.47
C LEU A 152 37.19 -8.59 2.87
N THR A 153 37.58 -9.41 1.87
CA THR A 153 36.72 -10.43 1.30
C THR A 153 36.31 -11.47 2.35
N SER A 154 37.25 -11.96 3.15
CA SER A 154 36.96 -12.92 4.23
C SER A 154 35.95 -12.35 5.23
N CYS A 155 36.11 -11.08 5.63
CA CYS A 155 35.17 -10.41 6.53
C CYS A 155 33.76 -10.31 5.92
N ARG A 156 33.65 -9.89 4.65
CA ARG A 156 32.36 -9.78 3.96
C ARG A 156 31.69 -11.13 3.67
N CYS A 157 32.48 -12.20 3.58
CA CYS A 157 31.99 -13.55 3.32
C CYS A 157 31.66 -14.34 4.59
N GLN A 158 31.65 -13.71 5.77
CA GLN A 158 31.08 -14.32 6.96
C GLN A 158 29.60 -14.65 6.72
N GLU A 159 29.16 -15.83 7.17
CA GLU A 159 27.79 -16.33 6.94
C GLU A 159 26.70 -15.35 7.40
N SER A 160 26.95 -14.62 8.49
CA SER A 160 26.05 -13.59 9.00
C SER A 160 25.85 -12.44 8.00
N LEU A 161 26.90 -11.98 7.31
CA LEU A 161 26.83 -10.91 6.32
C LEU A 161 26.17 -11.41 5.02
N VAL A 162 26.45 -12.64 4.60
CA VAL A 162 25.78 -13.24 3.44
C VAL A 162 24.29 -13.45 3.73
N SER A 163 23.93 -13.82 4.95
CA SER A 163 22.53 -13.93 5.39
C SER A 163 21.82 -12.58 5.39
N LEU A 164 22.49 -11.52 5.91
CA LEU A 164 21.97 -10.16 5.85
C LEU A 164 21.79 -9.67 4.40
N ALA A 165 22.71 -10.02 3.49
CA ALA A 165 22.58 -9.73 2.07
C ALA A 165 21.38 -10.45 1.44
N SER A 166 21.13 -11.71 1.79
CA SER A 166 19.94 -12.42 1.35
C SER A 166 18.65 -11.77 1.85
N ALA A 167 18.59 -11.46 3.15
CA ALA A 167 17.42 -10.86 3.76
C ALA A 167 17.12 -9.47 3.19
N CYS A 168 18.16 -8.66 2.98
CA CYS A 168 18.06 -7.33 2.40
C CYS A 168 17.65 -7.35 0.92
N ASP A 169 18.47 -7.96 0.07
CA ASP A 169 18.34 -7.79 -1.38
C ASP A 169 17.38 -8.81 -2.02
N VAL A 170 17.38 -10.06 -1.56
CA VAL A 170 16.53 -11.11 -2.15
C VAL A 170 15.13 -11.04 -1.54
N ASN A 171 15.05 -11.25 -0.23
CA ASN A 171 13.76 -11.32 0.47
C ASN A 171 13.09 -9.94 0.50
N GLY A 172 13.84 -8.89 0.85
CA GLY A 172 13.32 -7.53 0.89
C GLY A 172 12.70 -7.07 -0.42
N ARG A 173 13.37 -7.30 -1.55
CA ARG A 173 12.79 -6.90 -2.84
C ARG A 173 11.59 -7.74 -3.26
N GLN A 174 11.61 -9.03 -2.97
CA GLN A 174 10.46 -9.89 -3.25
C GLN A 174 9.25 -9.47 -2.42
N SER A 175 9.42 -9.29 -1.10
CA SER A 175 8.33 -8.91 -0.20
C SER A 175 7.83 -7.48 -0.45
N CYS A 176 8.74 -6.52 -0.67
CA CYS A 176 8.37 -5.10 -0.76
C CYS A 176 8.06 -4.61 -2.15
N VAL A 177 8.76 -5.12 -3.15
CA VAL A 177 8.65 -4.61 -4.53
C VAL A 177 7.99 -5.65 -5.43
N GLY A 178 7.87 -6.91 -5.00
CA GLY A 178 7.30 -7.97 -5.83
C GLY A 178 8.23 -8.39 -6.96
N VAL A 179 9.50 -8.00 -6.90
CA VAL A 179 10.51 -8.27 -7.93
C VAL A 179 11.48 -9.31 -7.38
N MET A 180 11.57 -10.46 -8.06
CA MET A 180 12.66 -11.40 -7.83
C MET A 180 13.96 -10.84 -8.41
N LEU A 181 14.98 -10.70 -7.57
CA LEU A 181 16.31 -10.31 -8.01
C LEU A 181 17.08 -11.53 -8.52
N THR A 182 17.87 -11.33 -9.57
CA THR A 182 18.97 -12.25 -9.87
C THR A 182 20.11 -11.99 -8.89
N THR A 183 20.48 -13.01 -8.12
CA THR A 183 21.60 -12.98 -7.16
C THR A 183 22.94 -12.59 -7.80
N SER A 184 23.02 -12.63 -9.14
CA SER A 184 24.12 -12.14 -9.96
C SER A 184 24.48 -10.66 -9.73
N ASN A 185 23.61 -9.86 -9.11
CA ASN A 185 23.86 -8.45 -8.82
C ASN A 185 24.32 -8.19 -7.38
N ILE A 186 24.30 -9.20 -6.52
CA ILE A 186 24.65 -9.06 -5.09
C ILE A 186 26.11 -9.50 -4.92
N TRP A 187 26.95 -8.64 -4.34
CA TRP A 187 28.39 -8.90 -4.26
C TRP A 187 28.71 -10.16 -3.47
N GLU A 188 28.04 -10.36 -2.34
CA GLU A 188 28.20 -11.51 -1.45
C GLU A 188 27.89 -12.81 -2.20
N PHE A 189 26.83 -12.83 -3.01
CA PHE A 189 26.44 -14.00 -3.80
C PHE A 189 27.38 -14.31 -4.97
N ARG A 190 28.16 -13.32 -5.42
CA ARG A 190 29.14 -13.52 -6.49
C ARG A 190 30.51 -13.96 -5.97
N ASN A 191 30.85 -13.62 -4.73
CA ASN A 191 32.22 -13.71 -4.23
C ASN A 191 32.37 -14.63 -3.01
N CYS A 192 31.28 -15.06 -2.38
CA CYS A 192 31.31 -15.86 -1.15
C CYS A 192 30.72 -17.25 -1.36
N GLU A 193 31.48 -18.30 -1.00
CA GLU A 193 31.01 -19.68 -1.09
C GLU A 193 29.76 -19.93 -0.22
N ALA A 194 29.69 -19.28 0.94
CA ALA A 194 28.55 -19.32 1.88
C ALA A 194 27.22 -18.89 1.25
N ALA A 195 27.22 -18.19 0.11
CA ALA A 195 25.98 -17.86 -0.58
C ALA A 195 25.30 -19.09 -1.21
N THR A 196 26.07 -20.14 -1.51
CA THR A 196 25.55 -21.36 -2.12
C THR A 196 24.65 -22.14 -1.17
N SER A 197 24.98 -22.17 0.13
CA SER A 197 24.19 -22.87 1.15
C SER A 197 22.86 -22.15 1.43
N ILE A 198 22.85 -20.81 1.42
CA ILE A 198 21.63 -19.99 1.61
C ILE A 198 20.65 -20.15 0.43
N LEU A 199 21.17 -20.28 -0.80
CA LEU A 199 20.32 -20.57 -1.97
C LEU A 199 19.74 -21.98 -1.96
N GLN A 200 20.37 -22.91 -1.24
CA GLN A 200 19.85 -24.26 -1.07
C GLN A 200 18.79 -24.32 0.03
N SER A 201 18.98 -23.64 1.16
CA SER A 201 17.98 -23.59 2.25
C SER A 201 16.69 -22.89 1.81
N SER A 202 16.79 -21.76 1.10
CA SER A 202 15.61 -21.04 0.56
C SER A 202 14.78 -21.86 -0.45
N LYS A 203 15.38 -22.84 -1.15
CA LYS A 203 14.66 -23.76 -2.02
C LYS A 203 13.93 -24.86 -1.26
N VAL A 204 14.43 -25.25 -0.08
CA VAL A 204 13.81 -26.29 0.76
C VAL A 204 12.56 -25.73 1.44
N ASP A 205 12.62 -24.49 1.96
CA ASP A 205 11.46 -23.82 2.57
C ASP A 205 10.30 -23.62 1.57
N HIS A 206 10.61 -23.44 0.28
CA HIS A 206 9.60 -23.31 -0.78
C HIS A 206 8.93 -24.66 -1.14
N CYS A 207 9.59 -25.79 -0.89
CA CYS A 207 9.03 -27.13 -1.08
C CYS A 207 8.21 -27.61 0.13
N GLU A 208 8.54 -27.18 1.35
CA GLU A 208 7.79 -27.57 2.56
C GLU A 208 6.40 -26.92 2.64
N LEU A 209 6.20 -25.73 2.07
CA LEU A 209 4.86 -25.12 1.96
C LEU A 209 3.91 -25.88 1.01
N TYR A 210 4.43 -26.70 0.10
CA TYR A 210 3.62 -27.58 -0.77
C TYR A 210 3.31 -28.94 -0.12
N GLN A 211 3.88 -29.27 1.04
CA GLN A 211 3.67 -30.57 1.70
C GLN A 211 2.61 -30.58 2.80
N TRP A 212 2.00 -29.44 3.15
CA TRP A 212 0.88 -29.37 4.10
C TRP A 212 -0.52 -29.34 3.44
N GLY A 213 -0.62 -29.77 2.17
CA GLY A 213 -1.86 -29.72 1.39
C GLY A 213 -2.41 -31.05 0.87
N VAL A 214 -1.85 -32.20 1.23
CA VAL A 214 -2.40 -33.52 0.83
C VAL A 214 -2.07 -34.59 1.89
N ASN A 215 -3.05 -34.95 2.72
CA ASN A 215 -3.50 -36.33 2.97
C ASN A 215 -4.51 -36.37 4.14
N ASP A 216 -5.71 -36.84 3.78
CA ASP A 216 -6.88 -37.32 4.55
C ASP A 216 -7.64 -36.38 5.50
#